data_AF-A0A7J9MD97-F1
#
_entry.id   AF-A0A7J9MD97-F1
#
_cell.length_a   1.000
_cell.length_b   1.000
_cell.length_c   1.000
_cell.angle_alpha   90.00
_cell.angle_beta   90.00
_cell.angle_gamma   90.00
#
_symmetry.space_group_name_H-M   'P 1'
#
loop_
_entity.id
_entity.type
_entity.pdbx_description
1 polymer ?
#
loop_
_entity_poly.entity_id
_entity_poly.type
_entity_poly.pdbx_seq_one_letter_code
_entity_poly.pdbx_strand_id
1 'polypeptide(L)'
;EVSLPGGKAEEGDKDDIETATREAKEEIGLDPSLVNIVTVLEPFLSKHLLRVVPVIGILTDKKAFKPTPNAAEVDEVFDAPLEMFIKDKNRTEEEREWMGEKYLLHFFEYETEKEKRKYIIWGLTAGVLIRAASLVYQQPPAFLEQNPKFKFPKIVDRNTVM
;
A
#
# COMPACT_ATOMS: atom_id res chain seq x y z
N GLU A 1 3.64 8.01 -9.54
CA GLU A 1 4.45 7.32 -8.51
C GLU A 1 3.96 5.87 -8.41
N VAL A 2 4.68 4.97 -7.74
CA VAL A 2 4.20 3.60 -7.52
C VAL A 2 3.31 3.55 -6.28
N SER A 3 2.07 3.10 -6.46
CA SER A 3 1.03 3.06 -5.44
C SER A 3 0.27 1.74 -5.49
N LEU A 4 -0.36 1.38 -4.37
CA LEU A 4 -1.42 0.37 -4.35
C LEU A 4 -2.71 1.01 -4.91
N PRO A 5 -3.62 0.22 -5.51
CA PRO A 5 -4.92 0.74 -5.92
C PRO A 5 -5.70 1.26 -4.71
N GLY A 6 -6.40 2.38 -4.88
CA GLY A 6 -7.18 2.98 -3.81
C GLY A 6 -7.32 4.49 -3.95
N GLY A 7 -8.33 5.01 -3.26
CA GLY A 7 -8.66 6.43 -3.32
C GLY A 7 -9.44 6.89 -2.11
N LYS A 8 -10.18 7.98 -2.28
CA LYS A 8 -10.91 8.64 -1.19
C LYS A 8 -12.25 7.95 -1.00
N ALA A 9 -12.64 7.74 0.26
CA ALA A 9 -13.99 7.28 0.56
C ALA A 9 -15.06 8.25 0.02
N GLU A 10 -16.07 7.69 -0.62
CA GLU A 10 -17.24 8.40 -1.12
C GLU A 10 -18.44 8.25 -0.17
N GLU A 11 -19.43 9.14 -0.30
CA GLU A 11 -20.64 9.12 0.56
C GLU A 11 -21.41 7.79 0.47
N GLY A 12 -21.29 7.08 -0.67
CA GLY A 12 -21.91 5.77 -0.89
C GLY A 12 -21.15 4.58 -0.31
N ASP A 13 -19.89 4.74 0.11
CA ASP A 13 -19.08 3.63 0.62
C ASP A 13 -19.47 3.31 2.07
N LYS A 14 -19.92 2.08 2.34
CA LYS A 14 -20.35 1.67 3.68
C LYS A 14 -19.19 1.55 4.67
N ASP A 15 -18.01 1.15 4.19
CA ASP A 15 -16.82 0.86 4.96
C ASP A 15 -15.54 0.99 4.13
N ASP A 16 -14.38 0.89 4.79
CA ASP A 16 -13.05 1.02 4.15
C ASP A 16 -12.82 -0.10 3.10
N ILE A 17 -13.53 -1.24 3.17
CA ILE A 17 -13.44 -2.34 2.20
C ILE A 17 -14.16 -1.97 0.91
N GLU A 18 -15.37 -1.40 1.01
CA GLU A 18 -16.13 -0.95 -0.17
C GLU A 18 -15.36 0.13 -0.94
N THR A 19 -14.80 1.13 -0.25
CA THR A 19 -13.90 2.11 -0.87
C THR A 19 -12.75 1.43 -1.61
N ALA A 20 -11.98 0.55 -0.95
CA ALA A 20 -10.82 -0.08 -1.57
C ALA A 20 -11.18 -0.94 -2.80
N THR A 21 -12.30 -1.68 -2.74
CA THR A 21 -12.74 -2.54 -3.85
C THR A 21 -13.35 -1.76 -5.01
N ARG A 22 -14.06 -0.65 -4.74
CA ARG A 22 -14.55 0.27 -5.77
C ARG A 22 -13.38 0.90 -6.53
N GLU A 23 -12.44 1.49 -5.80
CA GLU A 23 -11.27 2.16 -6.38
C GLU A 23 -10.41 1.18 -7.19
N ALA A 24 -10.14 -0.03 -6.66
CA ALA A 24 -9.42 -1.05 -7.41
C ALA A 24 -10.15 -1.49 -8.70
N LYS A 25 -11.49 -1.46 -8.70
CA LYS A 25 -12.27 -1.72 -9.91
C LYS A 25 -12.15 -0.56 -10.91
N GLU A 26 -12.20 0.68 -10.45
CA GLU A 26 -12.11 1.89 -11.27
C GLU A 26 -10.73 2.04 -11.89
N GLU A 27 -9.67 1.89 -11.08
CA GLU A 27 -8.29 2.15 -11.48
C GLU A 27 -7.69 1.03 -12.34
N ILE A 28 -7.93 -0.25 -11.97
CA ILE A 28 -7.26 -1.40 -12.60
C ILE A 28 -8.22 -2.49 -13.11
N GLY A 29 -9.53 -2.25 -13.07
CA GLY A 29 -10.53 -3.19 -13.56
C GLY A 29 -10.67 -4.46 -12.71
N LEU A 30 -10.27 -4.43 -11.44
CA LEU A 30 -10.35 -5.59 -10.55
C LEU A 30 -11.80 -5.84 -10.13
N ASP A 31 -12.40 -6.91 -10.67
CA ASP A 31 -13.74 -7.35 -10.24
C ASP A 31 -13.70 -7.78 -8.76
N PRO A 32 -14.49 -7.16 -7.86
CA PRO A 32 -14.51 -7.51 -6.44
C PRO A 32 -14.83 -8.99 -6.17
N SER A 33 -15.55 -9.67 -7.07
CA SER A 33 -15.85 -11.10 -6.93
C SER A 33 -14.63 -12.01 -7.09
N LEU A 34 -13.54 -11.50 -7.68
CA LEU A 34 -12.25 -12.20 -7.80
C LEU A 34 -11.39 -12.06 -6.54
N VAL A 35 -11.82 -11.28 -5.54
CA VAL A 35 -11.03 -10.95 -4.36
C VAL A 35 -11.69 -11.50 -3.11
N ASN A 36 -10.98 -12.35 -2.39
CA ASN A 36 -11.35 -12.70 -1.01
C ASN A 36 -10.65 -11.75 -0.04
N ILE A 37 -11.42 -10.91 0.66
CA ILE A 37 -10.89 -9.99 1.66
C ILE A 37 -10.49 -10.78 2.91
N VAL A 38 -9.23 -10.67 3.31
CA VAL A 38 -8.65 -11.44 4.42
C VAL A 38 -8.61 -10.61 5.70
N THR A 39 -8.21 -9.35 5.59
CA THR A 39 -8.10 -8.47 6.76
C THR A 39 -8.04 -7.00 6.34
N VAL A 40 -8.30 -6.12 7.30
CA VAL A 40 -8.07 -4.68 7.22
C VAL A 40 -6.96 -4.35 8.21
N LEU A 41 -5.89 -3.70 7.74
CA LEU A 41 -4.77 -3.32 8.61
C LEU A 41 -5.11 -2.08 9.42
N GLU A 42 -4.31 -1.83 10.46
CA GLU A 42 -4.34 -0.58 11.19
C GLU A 42 -4.11 0.63 10.25
N PRO A 43 -4.72 1.79 10.53
CA PRO A 43 -4.53 2.95 9.67
C PRO A 43 -3.09 3.47 9.69
N PHE A 44 -2.62 3.86 8.51
CA PHE A 44 -1.38 4.59 8.32
C PHE A 44 -1.69 6.09 8.16
N LEU A 45 -0.72 6.93 8.49
CA LEU A 45 -0.82 8.36 8.24
C LEU A 45 0.09 8.74 7.07
N SER A 46 -0.47 9.41 6.07
CA SER A 46 0.31 9.92 4.95
C SER A 46 1.12 11.16 5.35
N LYS A 47 2.07 11.56 4.50
CA LYS A 47 2.83 12.82 4.65
C LYS A 47 1.93 14.08 4.72
N HIS A 48 0.70 13.97 4.23
CA HIS A 48 -0.30 15.04 4.24
C HIS A 48 -1.34 14.86 5.36
N LEU A 49 -1.05 14.04 6.37
CA LEU A 49 -1.94 13.77 7.51
C LEU A 49 -3.27 13.10 7.14
N LEU A 50 -3.33 12.47 5.97
CA LEU A 50 -4.49 11.70 5.56
C LEU A 50 -4.42 10.30 6.18
N ARG A 51 -5.53 9.87 6.80
CA ARG A 51 -5.74 8.50 7.28
C ARG A 51 -5.90 7.58 6.07
N VAL A 52 -5.00 6.61 5.93
CA VAL A 52 -5.05 5.58 4.89
C VAL A 52 -5.24 4.22 5.54
N VAL A 53 -6.21 3.45 5.07
CA VAL A 53 -6.56 2.14 5.63
C VAL A 53 -6.27 1.05 4.61
N PRO A 54 -5.21 0.25 4.78
CA PRO A 54 -4.93 -0.83 3.86
C PRO A 54 -5.91 -2.00 4.03
N VAL A 55 -6.48 -2.46 2.92
CA VAL A 55 -7.33 -3.65 2.86
C VAL A 55 -6.56 -4.74 2.13
N ILE A 56 -6.43 -5.90 2.77
CA ILE A 56 -5.68 -7.04 2.23
C ILE A 56 -6.65 -8.04 1.62
N GLY A 57 -6.58 -8.18 0.30
CA GLY A 57 -7.34 -9.16 -0.47
C GLY A 57 -6.43 -10.21 -1.11
N ILE A 58 -6.94 -11.42 -1.24
CA ILE A 58 -6.31 -12.50 -2.01
C ILE A 58 -7.14 -12.74 -3.26
N LEU A 59 -6.48 -12.72 -4.43
CA LEU A 59 -7.11 -13.14 -5.67
C LEU A 59 -7.46 -14.63 -5.60
N THR A 60 -8.73 -14.96 -5.82
CA THR A 60 -9.22 -16.35 -5.83
C THR A 60 -8.66 -17.13 -7.03
N ASP A 61 -8.51 -16.45 -8.17
CA ASP A 61 -7.80 -16.95 -9.35
C ASP A 61 -6.98 -15.84 -10.02
N LYS A 62 -5.65 -15.92 -9.90
CA LYS A 62 -4.72 -14.98 -10.54
C LYS A 62 -4.86 -14.96 -12.06
N LYS A 63 -5.24 -16.08 -12.71
CA LYS A 63 -5.37 -16.15 -14.18
C LYS A 63 -6.66 -15.51 -14.68
N ALA A 64 -7.69 -15.46 -13.82
CA ALA A 64 -8.96 -14.80 -14.14
C ALA A 64 -8.80 -13.28 -14.13
N PHE A 65 -7.90 -12.74 -13.29
CA PHE A 65 -7.64 -11.31 -13.26
C PHE A 65 -6.83 -10.86 -14.48
N LYS A 66 -7.46 -10.01 -15.29
CA LYS A 66 -6.84 -9.32 -16.44
C LYS A 66 -6.90 -7.82 -16.17
N PRO A 67 -5.80 -7.19 -15.73
CA PRO A 67 -5.78 -5.76 -15.45
C PRO A 67 -6.28 -4.95 -16.63
N THR A 68 -7.18 -4.01 -16.36
CA THR A 68 -7.70 -3.07 -17.35
C THR A 68 -7.50 -1.66 -16.78
N PRO A 69 -6.28 -1.10 -16.88
CA PRO A 69 -5.95 0.19 -16.27
C PRO A 69 -6.77 1.33 -16.88
N ASN A 70 -7.31 2.19 -16.02
CA ASN A 70 -7.90 3.46 -16.44
C ASN A 70 -6.78 4.44 -16.81
N ALA A 71 -6.62 4.71 -18.11
CA ALA A 71 -5.55 5.57 -18.63
C ALA A 71 -5.62 7.04 -18.13
N ALA A 72 -6.72 7.46 -17.50
CA ALA A 72 -6.80 8.79 -16.87
C ALA A 72 -6.05 8.85 -15.52
N GLU A 73 -5.82 7.72 -14.87
CA GLU A 73 -5.33 7.63 -13.49
C GLU A 73 -4.11 6.69 -13.35
N VAL A 74 -4.04 5.66 -14.19
CA VAL A 74 -3.05 4.58 -14.11
C VAL A 74 -2.29 4.44 -15.42
N ASP A 75 -1.00 4.76 -15.38
CA ASP A 75 -0.08 4.59 -16.51
C ASP A 75 0.26 3.11 -16.76
N GLU A 76 0.44 2.33 -15.69
CA GLU A 76 0.90 0.94 -15.78
C GLU A 76 0.55 0.12 -14.52
N VAL A 77 0.30 -1.18 -14.71
CA VAL A 77 0.07 -2.15 -13.64
C VAL A 77 1.14 -3.24 -13.70
N PHE A 78 1.75 -3.56 -12.56
CA PHE A 78 2.72 -4.65 -12.43
C PHE A 78 2.52 -5.38 -11.09
N ASP A 79 3.01 -6.62 -11.00
CA ASP A 79 3.11 -7.37 -9.75
C ASP A 79 4.56 -7.55 -9.30
N ALA A 80 4.76 -7.58 -7.99
CA ALA A 80 6.06 -7.79 -7.35
C ALA A 80 5.94 -8.86 -6.24
N PRO A 81 6.99 -9.68 -5.99
CA PRO A 81 6.95 -10.68 -4.93
C PRO A 81 6.83 -10.04 -3.55
N LEU A 82 5.74 -10.30 -2.81
CA LEU A 82 5.52 -9.71 -1.48
C LEU A 82 6.70 -9.93 -0.50
N GLU A 83 7.40 -11.06 -0.62
CA GLU A 83 8.55 -11.39 0.24
C GLU A 83 9.71 -10.39 0.11
N MET A 84 9.78 -9.63 -1.00
CA MET A 84 10.85 -8.66 -1.20
C MET A 84 10.85 -7.57 -0.12
N PHE A 85 9.68 -7.24 0.43
CA PHE A 85 9.51 -6.16 1.40
C PHE A 85 9.96 -6.51 2.82
N ILE A 86 10.42 -7.73 3.07
CA ILE A 86 11.07 -8.13 4.34
C ILE A 86 12.55 -8.49 4.14
N LYS A 87 13.08 -8.39 2.92
CA LYS A 87 14.48 -8.69 2.58
C LYS A 87 15.28 -7.41 2.39
N ASP A 88 16.54 -7.41 2.83
CA ASP A 88 17.46 -6.28 2.61
C ASP A 88 18.16 -6.35 1.23
N LYS A 89 17.49 -6.93 0.24
CA LYS A 89 18.04 -7.09 -1.12
C LYS A 89 17.43 -6.05 -2.04
N ASN A 90 18.26 -5.33 -2.79
CA ASN A 90 17.83 -4.24 -3.68
C ASN A 90 17.01 -3.17 -2.92
N ARG A 91 17.35 -2.98 -1.65
CA ARG A 91 16.71 -2.02 -0.75
C ARG A 91 17.74 -0.97 -0.38
N THR A 92 17.32 0.28 -0.35
CA THR A 92 18.06 1.39 0.24
C THR A 92 17.17 2.12 1.24
N GLU A 93 17.78 2.93 2.10
CA GLU A 93 17.07 3.73 3.09
C GLU A 93 17.64 5.13 3.18
N GLU A 94 16.79 6.07 3.57
CA GLU A 94 17.16 7.45 3.81
C GLU A 94 16.57 7.93 5.13
N GLU A 95 17.42 8.44 6.02
CA GLU A 95 16.95 9.07 7.26
C GLU A 95 16.27 10.41 6.94
N ARG A 96 15.09 10.58 7.52
CA ARG A 96 14.28 11.79 7.45
C ARG A 96 13.88 12.21 8.85
N GLU A 97 13.53 13.48 8.98
CA GLU A 97 12.99 14.03 10.22
C GLU A 97 11.60 14.60 9.95
N TRP A 98 10.66 14.29 10.84
CA TRP A 98 9.32 14.86 10.80
C TRP A 98 8.84 15.18 12.21
N MET A 99 8.47 16.44 12.43
CA MET A 99 8.10 16.99 13.74
C MET A 99 9.13 16.68 14.86
N GLY A 100 10.42 16.72 14.52
CA GLY A 100 11.53 16.44 15.45
C GLY A 100 11.78 14.95 15.74
N GLU A 101 11.03 14.04 15.10
CA GLU A 101 11.25 12.61 15.19
C GLU A 101 11.92 12.09 13.91
N LYS A 102 13.01 11.35 14.07
CA LYS A 102 13.71 10.70 12.96
C LYS A 102 13.00 9.42 12.54
N TYR A 103 12.88 9.19 11.24
CA TYR A 103 12.35 7.97 10.67
C TYR A 103 13.16 7.55 9.44
N LEU A 104 13.08 6.27 9.08
CA LEU A 104 13.71 5.74 7.87
C LEU A 104 12.68 5.65 6.75
N LEU A 105 13.03 6.23 5.61
CA LEU A 105 12.29 6.10 4.36
C LEU A 105 12.92 4.97 3.55
N HIS A 106 12.15 3.93 3.27
CA HIS A 106 12.64 2.76 2.52
C HIS A 106 12.32 2.85 1.04
N PHE A 107 13.27 2.39 0.23
CA PHE A 107 13.17 2.29 -1.22
C PHE A 107 13.50 0.86 -1.64
N PHE A 108 12.63 0.25 -2.44
CA PHE A 108 12.83 -1.08 -3.01
C PHE A 108 12.89 -0.97 -4.52
N GLU A 109 14.03 -1.35 -5.09
CA GLU A 109 14.21 -1.48 -6.53
C GLU A 109 13.68 -2.83 -7.00
N TYR A 110 12.75 -2.79 -7.95
CA TYR A 110 12.18 -3.98 -8.55
C TYR A 110 12.31 -3.93 -10.08
N GLU A 111 12.75 -5.02 -10.68
CA GLU A 111 12.76 -5.19 -12.13
C GLU A 111 11.78 -6.30 -12.52
N THR A 112 10.85 -5.99 -13.42
CA THR A 112 9.86 -6.97 -13.90
C THR A 112 10.54 -8.08 -14.70
N GLU A 113 10.08 -9.32 -14.51
CA GLU A 113 10.69 -10.47 -15.18
C GLU A 113 10.53 -10.42 -16.70
N LYS A 114 9.33 -10.04 -17.18
CA LYS A 114 8.93 -10.09 -18.59
C LYS A 114 9.47 -8.93 -19.40
N GLU A 115 9.27 -7.70 -18.93
CA GLU A 115 9.55 -6.48 -19.70
C GLU A 115 10.87 -5.81 -19.32
N LYS A 116 11.53 -6.28 -18.25
CA LYS A 116 12.78 -5.69 -17.75
C LYS A 116 12.64 -4.20 -17.39
N ARG A 117 11.42 -3.77 -17.08
CA ARG A 117 11.12 -2.44 -16.54
C ARG A 117 11.49 -2.36 -15.08
N LYS A 118 12.09 -1.23 -14.68
CA LYS A 118 12.52 -0.96 -13.32
C LYS A 118 11.55 -0.02 -12.62
N TYR A 119 11.21 -0.33 -11.38
CA TYR A 119 10.35 0.45 -10.50
C TYR A 119 11.05 0.69 -9.17
N ILE A 120 10.74 1.83 -8.56
CA ILE A 120 11.12 2.14 -7.19
C ILE A 120 9.83 2.19 -6.37
N ILE A 121 9.69 1.26 -5.43
CA ILE A 121 8.58 1.22 -4.48
C ILE A 121 9.07 1.85 -3.18
N TRP A 122 8.43 2.94 -2.74
CA TRP A 122 8.91 3.73 -1.61
C TRP A 122 7.76 4.41 -0.87
N GLY A 123 8.09 5.14 0.21
CA GLY A 123 7.11 5.94 0.94
C GLY A 123 6.03 5.11 1.63
N LEU A 124 4.81 5.65 1.63
CA LEU A 124 3.66 5.00 2.28
C LEU A 124 3.40 3.61 1.68
N THR A 125 3.51 3.47 0.37
CA THR A 125 3.37 2.19 -0.34
C THR A 125 4.33 1.14 0.21
N ALA A 126 5.61 1.48 0.37
CA ALA A 126 6.59 0.57 0.96
C ALA A 126 6.27 0.23 2.41
N GLY A 127 5.87 1.21 3.24
CA GLY A 127 5.49 0.96 4.64
C GLY A 127 4.31 -0.01 4.78
N VAL A 128 3.26 0.16 3.97
CA VAL A 128 2.12 -0.77 3.93
C VAL A 128 2.56 -2.17 3.51
N LEU A 129 3.43 -2.28 2.49
CA LEU A 129 3.91 -3.56 1.99
C LEU A 129 4.87 -4.28 2.95
N ILE A 130 5.73 -3.55 3.67
CA ILE A 130 6.57 -4.10 4.76
C ILE A 130 5.66 -4.70 5.84
N ARG A 131 4.64 -3.96 6.27
CA ARG A 131 3.69 -4.44 7.29
C ARG A 131 2.92 -5.67 6.82
N ALA A 132 2.37 -5.63 5.61
CA ALA A 132 1.63 -6.74 5.02
C ALA A 132 2.52 -7.99 4.87
N ALA A 133 3.72 -7.85 4.33
CA ALA A 133 4.68 -8.94 4.21
C ALA A 133 5.05 -9.53 5.57
N SER A 134 5.32 -8.67 6.57
CA SER A 134 5.67 -9.13 7.92
C SER A 134 4.57 -9.97 8.56
N LEU A 135 3.30 -9.57 8.36
CA LEU A 135 2.13 -10.31 8.83
C LEU A 135 1.96 -11.64 8.09
N VAL A 136 2.04 -11.64 6.77
CA VAL A 136 1.82 -12.83 5.93
C VAL A 136 2.91 -13.88 6.15
N TYR A 137 4.17 -13.47 6.21
CA TYR A 137 5.31 -14.38 6.42
C TYR A 137 5.59 -14.66 7.90
N GLN A 138 4.90 -13.99 8.83
CA GLN A 138 5.12 -14.09 10.27
C GLN A 138 6.59 -13.85 10.66
N GLN A 139 7.23 -12.90 9.99
CA GLN A 139 8.63 -12.57 10.16
C GLN A 139 8.83 -11.05 10.14
N PRO A 140 9.67 -10.49 11.01
CA PRO A 140 10.04 -9.08 10.90
C PRO A 140 10.92 -8.85 9.65
N PRO A 141 11.00 -7.61 9.14
CA PRO A 141 11.95 -7.28 8.09
C PRO A 141 13.39 -7.51 8.55
N ALA A 142 14.26 -7.89 7.62
CA ALA A 142 15.69 -8.10 7.85
C ALA A 142 16.50 -6.79 8.03
N PHE A 143 15.81 -5.66 8.17
CA PHE A 143 16.37 -4.32 8.27
C PHE A 143 15.60 -3.51 9.33
N LEU A 144 16.19 -2.41 9.77
CA LEU A 144 15.54 -1.51 10.71
C LEU A 144 14.45 -0.71 9.99
N GLU A 145 13.21 -0.78 10.48
CA GLU A 145 12.09 -0.06 9.87
C GLU A 145 12.03 1.42 10.32
N GLN A 146 12.34 1.70 11.59
CA GLN A 146 12.25 3.02 12.25
C GLN A 146 11.10 3.90 11.71
N ASN A 147 9.85 3.46 11.97
CA ASN A 147 8.68 4.16 11.49
C ASN A 147 8.50 5.56 12.10
N PRO A 148 7.92 6.51 11.34
CA PRO A 148 7.50 7.80 11.88
C PRO A 148 6.49 7.62 13.02
N LYS A 149 6.76 8.27 14.16
CA LYS A 149 5.84 8.31 15.30
C LYS A 149 4.79 9.39 15.08
N PHE A 150 3.73 9.04 14.37
CA PHE A 150 2.57 9.89 14.21
C PHE A 150 1.77 9.96 15.52
N LYS A 151 1.82 11.10 16.23
CA LYS A 151 0.94 11.35 17.37
C LYS A 151 -0.47 11.63 16.83
N PHE A 152 -1.37 10.64 16.93
CA PHE A 152 -2.80 10.91 16.75
C PHE A 152 -3.26 11.89 17.84
N PRO A 153 -4.04 12.94 17.51
CA PRO A 153 -4.98 13.46 18.48
C PRO A 153 -5.84 12.28 18.93
N LYS A 154 -6.01 12.08 20.25
CA LYS A 154 -6.62 10.87 20.83
C LYS A 154 -8.05 10.55 20.34
N ILE A 155 -8.66 11.41 19.53
CA ILE A 155 -9.97 11.24 18.93
C ILE A 155 -9.87 11.79 17.50
N VAL A 156 -9.95 10.92 16.50
CA VAL A 156 -10.17 11.27 15.10
C VAL A 156 -11.42 10.49 14.69
N ASP A 157 -12.56 11.16 14.66
CA ASP A 157 -13.80 10.61 14.12
C ASP A 157 -13.95 10.94 12.62
N ARG A 158 -15.01 10.42 11.98
CA ARG A 158 -15.28 10.66 10.55
C ARG A 158 -15.46 12.15 10.19
N ASN A 159 -15.59 13.03 11.18
CA ASN A 159 -15.76 14.48 11.00
C ASN A 159 -14.47 15.26 11.29
N THR A 160 -13.38 14.58 11.63
CA THR A 160 -12.13 15.26 11.97
C THR A 160 -11.44 15.71 10.68
N VAL A 161 -11.66 16.96 10.31
CA VAL A 161 -10.87 17.68 9.29
C VAL A 161 -9.65 18.27 10.00
N MET A 162 -8.45 17.91 9.54
CA MET A 162 -7.21 18.61 9.92
C MET A 162 -6.98 19.83 9.03
#